data_AF-A0A392N656-F1
#
_entry.id   AF-A0A392N656-F1
#
_cell.length_a   1.000
_cell.length_b   1.000
_cell.length_c   1.000
_cell.angle_alpha   90.00
_cell.angle_beta   90.00
_cell.angle_gamma   90.00
#
_symmetry.space_group_name_H-M   'P 1'
#
loop_
_entity.id
_entity.type
_entity.pdbx_description
1 polymer ?
#
loop_
_entity_poly.entity_id
_entity_poly.type
_entity_poly.pdbx_seq_one_letter_code
_entity_poly.pdbx_strand_id
1 'polypeptide(L)' 'VASLLHDDVLDDADTRRGIGSLNFVMGNKLAVLAGDFLLSRACVTLASLKNTEVQ' A
#
# COMPACT_ATOMS: atom_id res chain seq x y z
N VAL A 1 -3.08 2.31 3.85
CA VAL A 1 -1.67 1.88 4.00
C VAL A 1 -1.12 1.42 2.66
N ALA A 2 -1.76 0.49 1.94
CA ALA A 2 -1.36 0.12 0.58
C ALA A 2 -1.23 1.34 -0.35
N SER A 3 -2.30 2.15 -0.45
CA SER A 3 -2.29 3.41 -1.23
C SER A 3 -1.14 4.32 -0.80
N LEU A 4 -0.96 4.53 0.50
CA LEU A 4 0.13 5.36 1.02
C LEU A 4 1.53 4.88 0.62
N LEU A 5 1.75 3.58 0.45
CA LEU A 5 3.04 3.06 -0.04
C LEU A 5 3.23 3.35 -1.53
N HIS A 6 2.16 3.27 -2.32
CA HIS A 6 2.18 3.66 -3.73
C HIS A 6 2.33 5.17 -3.88
N ASP A 7 1.65 5.98 -3.06
CA ASP A 7 1.77 7.44 -3.03
C ASP A 7 3.22 7.86 -2.71
N ASP A 8 3.85 7.23 -1.71
CA ASP A 8 5.27 7.45 -1.37
C ASP A 8 6.20 7.24 -2.58
N VAL A 9 5.92 6.24 -3.43
CA VAL A 9 6.67 5.96 -4.65
C VAL A 9 6.37 6.97 -5.76
N LEU A 10 5.10 7.37 -5.91
CA LEU A 10 4.67 8.32 -6.95
C LEU A 10 5.17 9.74 -6.66
N ASP A 11 5.22 10.12 -5.39
CA ASP A 11 5.62 11.46 -4.93
C ASP A 11 7.13 11.58 -4.70
N ASP A 12 7.90 10.50 -4.92
CA ASP A 12 9.32 10.39 -4.55
C ASP A 12 9.58 10.86 -3.10
N ALA A 13 8.69 10.46 -2.18
CA ALA A 13 8.74 10.93 -0.81
C ALA A 13 9.93 10.30 -0.07
N ASP A 14 10.75 11.12 0.59
CA ASP A 14 11.86 10.65 1.44
C ASP A 14 11.36 10.15 2.81
N THR A 15 10.24 10.70 3.30
CA THR A 15 9.72 10.38 4.64
C THR A 15 8.19 10.23 4.67
N ARG A 16 7.72 9.35 5.56
CA ARG A 16 6.33 9.24 5.96
C ARG A 16 6.23 9.27 7.48
N ARG A 17 5.45 10.22 8.02
CA ARG A 17 5.25 10.41 9.47
C ARG A 17 6.57 10.61 10.24
N GLY A 18 7.53 11.33 9.64
CA GLY A 18 8.83 11.63 10.24
C GLY A 18 9.84 10.47 10.23
N ILE A 19 9.48 9.33 9.61
CA ILE A 19 10.36 8.17 9.43
C ILE A 19 10.65 8.03 7.93
N GLY A 20 11.82 7.50 7.55
CA GLY A 20 12.12 7.20 6.15
C GLY A 20 11.01 6.38 5.50
N SER A 21 10.54 6.82 4.34
CA SER A 21 9.51 6.12 3.57
C SER A 21 10.04 4.76 3.11
N LEU A 22 9.13 3.83 2.79
CA LEU A 22 9.55 2.49 2.41
C LEU A 22 10.33 2.48 1.09
N ASN A 23 9.95 3.33 0.13
CA ASN A 23 10.65 3.49 -1.14
C ASN A 23 12.03 4.12 -0.96
N PHE A 24 12.19 5.08 -0.04
CA PHE A 24 13.49 5.67 0.27
C PHE A 24 14.44 4.66 0.93
N VAL A 25 13.94 3.85 1.86
CA VAL A 25 14.79 2.92 2.63
C VAL A 25 15.08 1.61 1.87
N MET A 26 14.10 1.09 1.13
CA MET A 26 14.16 -0.24 0.51
C MET A 26 14.03 -0.24 -1.01
N GLY A 27 13.86 0.92 -1.63
CA GLY A 27 13.71 1.08 -3.07
C GLY A 27 12.27 0.90 -3.57
N ASN A 28 11.98 1.53 -4.71
CA ASN A 28 10.64 1.62 -5.30
C ASN A 28 10.03 0.24 -5.57
N LYS A 29 10.82 -0.72 -6.07
CA LYS A 29 10.30 -2.05 -6.44
C LYS A 29 9.72 -2.80 -5.23
N LEU A 30 10.40 -2.74 -4.08
CA LEU A 30 9.90 -3.41 -2.87
C LEU A 30 8.68 -2.68 -2.30
N ALA A 31 8.69 -1.34 -2.33
CA ALA A 31 7.56 -0.53 -1.87
C ALA A 31 6.29 -0.80 -2.67
N VAL A 32 6.39 -0.90 -4.01
CA VAL A 32 5.26 -1.26 -4.87
C VAL A 32 4.74 -2.66 -4.54
N LEU A 33 5.62 -3.66 -4.42
CA LEU A 33 5.22 -5.03 -4.10
C LEU A 33 4.56 -5.14 -2.72
N ALA A 34 5.04 -4.37 -1.74
CA ALA A 34 4.41 -4.29 -0.41
C ALA A 34 3.01 -3.67 -0.49
N GLY A 35 2.81 -2.63 -1.31
CA GLY A 35 1.51 -2.05 -1.61
C GLY A 35 0.55 -3.09 -2.22
N ASP A 36 1.00 -3.82 -3.24
CA ASP A 36 0.20 -4.83 -3.94
C ASP A 36 -0.20 -5.99 -3.02
N PHE A 37 0.72 -6.44 -2.17
CA PHE A 37 0.44 -7.46 -1.17
C PHE A 37 -0.64 -7.01 -0.18
N LEU A 38 -0.54 -5.79 0.35
CA LEU A 38 -1.53 -5.24 1.27
C LEU A 38 -2.90 -5.06 0.61
N LEU A 39 -2.94 -4.58 -0.64
CA LEU A 39 -4.17 -4.46 -1.40
C LEU A 39 -4.80 -5.84 -1.64
N SER A 40 -4.01 -6.82 -2.05
CA SER A 40 -4.48 -8.21 -2.26
C SER A 40 -5.09 -8.80 -0.99
N ARG A 41 -4.44 -8.60 0.16
CA ARG A 41 -4.98 -9.05 1.46
C ARG A 41 -6.30 -8.36 1.82
N ALA A 42 -6.41 -7.06 1.55
CA ALA A 42 -7.65 -6.32 1.75
C ALA A 42 -8.77 -6.88 0.86
N CYS A 43 -8.49 -7.15 -0.42
CA CYS A 43 -9.44 -7.76 -1.35
C CYS A 43 -9.90 -9.15 -0.90
N VAL A 44 -8.97 -10.02 -0.45
CA VAL A 44 -9.31 -11.34 0.09
C VAL A 44 -10.21 -11.22 1.33
N THR A 45 -9.89 -10.28 2.22
CA THR A 45 -10.70 -10.03 3.43
C THR A 45 -12.08 -9.52 3.05
N LEU A 46 -12.17 -8.56 2.12
CA LEU A 46 -13.42 -8.02 1.61
C LEU A 46 -14.30 -9.12 1.00
N ALA A 47 -13.73 -9.98 0.15
CA ALA A 47 -14.43 -11.10 -0.45
C ALA A 47 -14.97 -12.10 0.60
N SER A 48 -14.27 -12.27 1.73
CA SER A 48 -14.72 -13.15 2.82
C SER A 48 -15.97 -12.65 3.55
N LEU A 49 -16.30 -11.35 3.45
CA LEU A 49 -17.47 -10.78 4.11
C LEU A 49 -18.79 -11.21 3.47
N LYS A 50 -18.77 -11.74 2.23
CA LYS A 50 -19.95 -12.21 1.48
C LYS A 50 -21.09 -11.18 1.39
N ASN A 51 -20.79 -9.90 1.59
CA ASN A 51 -21.72 -8.81 1.40
C ASN A 51 -21.44 -8.18 0.04
N THR A 52 -22.37 -8.37 -0.90
CA THR A 52 -22.30 -7.86 -2.26
C THR A 52 -23.09 -6.58 -2.46
N GLU A 53 -23.70 -6.04 -1.40
CA GLU A 53 -24.39 -4.75 -1.48
C GLU A 53 -23.36 -3.64 -1.72
N VAL A 54 -23.57 -2.91 -2.80
CA VAL A 54 -22.85 -1.66 -3.08
C VAL A 54 -23.84 -0.55 -2.78
N GLN A 55 -23.59 0.21 -1.71
CA GLN A 55 -24.35 1.42 -1.39
C GLN A 55 -23.87 2.61 -2.22
#